data_AF-A0A1M5IL01-F1
#
_entry.id   AF-A0A1M5IL01-F1
#
_cell.length_a   1.000
_cell.length_b   1.000
_cell.length_c   1.000
_cell.angle_alpha   90.00
_cell.angle_beta   90.00
_cell.angle_gamma   90.00
#
_symmetry.space_group_name_H-M   'P 1'
#
loop_
_entity.id
_entity.type
_entity.pdbx_description
1 polymer ?
#
loop_
_entity_poly.entity_id
_entity_poly.type
_entity_poly.pdbx_seq_one_letter_code
_entity_poly.pdbx_strand_id
1 'polypeptide(L)'
;MENILKDCVAIVKDLAGHEFLYFDTAVEVKTSPHTYPFLAWGVCASPADELYVMDAGQEWHKIEPFTGATPLIISSLYQRLKMMRWQYAKAS
;
A
#
# COMPACT_ATOMS: atom_id res chain seq x y z
N MET A 1 13.62 -4.77 4.39
CA MET A 1 12.52 -3.82 4.12
C MET A 1 12.50 -3.35 2.68
N GLU A 2 13.65 -3.09 2.04
CA GLU A 2 13.68 -2.83 0.58
C GLU A 2 12.97 -3.93 -0.23
N ASN A 3 13.14 -5.19 0.15
CA ASN A 3 12.42 -6.30 -0.47
C ASN A 3 10.89 -6.22 -0.28
N ILE A 4 10.40 -5.68 0.84
CA ILE A 4 8.95 -5.57 1.09
C ILE A 4 8.35 -4.48 0.20
N LEU A 5 9.02 -3.33 0.08
CA LEU A 5 8.55 -2.26 -0.81
C LEU A 5 8.53 -2.71 -2.27
N LYS A 6 9.60 -3.37 -2.73
CA LYS A 6 9.66 -3.95 -4.08
C LYS A 6 8.57 -5.00 -4.30
N ASP A 7 8.32 -5.87 -3.32
CA ASP A 7 7.23 -6.83 -3.41
C ASP A 7 5.87 -6.14 -3.48
N CYS A 8 5.63 -5.07 -2.71
CA CYS A 8 4.39 -4.29 -2.80
C CYS A 8 4.19 -3.74 -4.22
N VAL A 9 5.23 -3.12 -4.80
CA VAL A 9 5.18 -2.62 -6.18
C VAL A 9 4.84 -3.74 -7.17
N ALA A 10 5.50 -4.89 -7.04
CA ALA A 10 5.23 -6.05 -7.89
C ALA A 10 3.79 -6.57 -7.75
N ILE A 11 3.28 -6.68 -6.52
CA ILE A 11 1.90 -7.13 -6.28
C ILE A 11 0.90 -6.14 -6.85
N VAL A 12 1.12 -4.83 -6.70
CA VAL A 12 0.23 -3.82 -7.27
C VAL A 12 0.22 -3.89 -8.78
N LYS A 13 1.38 -4.08 -9.42
CA LYS A 13 1.48 -4.28 -10.87
C LYS A 13 0.78 -5.55 -11.34
N ASP A 14 0.88 -6.64 -10.59
CA ASP A 14 0.16 -7.88 -10.92
C ASP A 14 -1.37 -7.71 -10.83
N LEU A 15 -1.85 -6.89 -9.88
CA LEU A 15 -3.28 -6.71 -9.63
C LEU A 15 -3.93 -5.63 -10.50
N ALA A 16 -3.25 -4.51 -10.74
CA ALA A 16 -3.80 -3.31 -11.37
C ALA A 16 -2.89 -2.73 -12.47
N GLY A 17 -1.75 -3.36 -12.79
CA GLY A 17 -0.79 -2.82 -13.76
C GLY A 17 -0.22 -1.48 -13.30
N HIS A 18 -0.54 -0.42 -14.03
CA HIS A 18 -0.15 0.96 -13.71
C HIS A 18 -1.34 1.83 -13.27
N GLU A 19 -2.51 1.22 -13.04
CA GLU A 19 -3.71 1.92 -12.60
C GLU A 19 -3.82 1.97 -11.07
N PHE A 20 -4.83 2.69 -10.60
CA PHE A 20 -5.12 2.85 -9.17
C PHE A 20 -5.84 1.61 -8.63
N LEU A 21 -5.30 1.05 -7.54
CA LEU A 21 -5.96 -0.01 -6.78
C LEU A 21 -6.63 0.60 -5.54
N TYR A 22 -7.94 0.69 -5.55
CA TYR A 22 -8.74 1.15 -4.42
C TYR A 22 -9.10 0.00 -3.47
N PHE A 23 -9.22 0.31 -2.18
CA PHE A 23 -9.64 -0.66 -1.17
C PHE A 23 -11.08 -0.38 -0.72
N ASP A 24 -11.87 -1.44 -0.55
CA ASP A 24 -13.22 -1.35 0.03
C ASP A 24 -13.22 -0.82 1.47
N THR A 25 -12.14 -1.13 2.20
CA THR A 25 -11.91 -0.69 3.58
C THR A 25 -10.49 -0.17 3.70
N ALA A 26 -10.31 0.96 4.39
CA ALA A 26 -8.99 1.54 4.61
C ALA A 26 -8.02 0.55 5.29
N VAL A 27 -6.76 0.58 4.87
CA VAL A 27 -5.67 -0.01 5.63
C VAL A 27 -5.30 0.98 6.73
N GLU A 28 -5.66 0.65 7.96
CA GLU A 28 -5.38 1.49 9.12
C GLU A 28 -3.99 1.20 9.69
N VAL A 29 -3.17 2.25 9.81
CA VAL A 29 -1.80 2.15 10.30
C VAL A 29 -1.67 3.02 11.54
N LYS A 30 -1.63 2.37 12.70
CA LYS A 30 -1.45 3.05 13.98
C LYS A 30 0.03 3.12 14.33
N THR A 31 0.57 4.34 14.34
CA THR A 31 2.00 4.59 14.60
C THR A 31 2.30 4.76 16.08
N SER A 32 1.32 5.25 16.86
CA SER A 32 1.39 5.34 18.32
C SER A 32 0.00 5.21 18.96
N PRO A 33 -0.10 4.90 20.26
CA PRO A 33 -1.39 4.78 20.96
C PRO A 33 -2.27 6.03 20.92
N HIS A 34 -1.64 7.23 20.86
CA HIS A 34 -2.29 8.53 21.04
C HIS A 34 -2.43 9.34 19.75
N THR A 35 -1.96 8.83 18.62
CA THR A 35 -2.14 9.47 17.31
C THR A 35 -3.30 8.84 16.56
N TYR A 36 -3.98 9.65 15.74
CA TYR A 36 -4.91 9.12 14.76
C TYR A 36 -4.18 8.17 13.81
N PRO A 37 -4.78 7.02 13.44
CA PRO A 37 -4.18 6.12 12.48
C PRO A 37 -4.09 6.81 11.12
N PHE A 38 -3.01 6.52 10.41
CA PHE A 38 -2.97 6.82 8.98
C PHE A 38 -3.91 5.86 8.25
N LEU A 39 -4.77 6.39 7.40
CA LEU A 39 -5.77 5.63 6.65
C LEU A 39 -5.36 5.61 5.18
N ALA A 40 -5.01 4.43 4.68
CA ALA A 40 -4.71 4.23 3.27
C ALA A 40 -5.93 3.65 2.55
N TRP A 41 -6.48 4.40 1.60
CA TRP A 41 -7.68 4.02 0.84
C TRP A 41 -7.39 3.47 -0.55
N GLY A 42 -6.16 3.65 -1.04
CA GLY A 42 -5.73 3.11 -2.30
C GLY A 42 -4.22 3.10 -2.42
N VAL A 43 -3.74 2.40 -3.43
CA VAL A 43 -2.33 2.28 -3.77
C VAL A 43 -2.15 2.23 -5.28
N CYS A 44 -1.06 2.80 -5.78
CA CYS A 44 -0.65 2.59 -7.16
C CYS A 44 0.86 2.49 -7.28
N ALA A 45 1.31 1.88 -8.37
CA ALA A 45 2.72 1.75 -8.72
C ALA A 45 3.00 2.54 -10.01
N SER A 46 3.91 3.51 -9.93
CA SER A 46 4.32 4.28 -11.10
C SER A 46 5.12 3.41 -12.08
N PRO A 47 5.25 3.82 -13.36
CA PRO A 47 6.15 3.17 -14.31
C PRO A 47 7.62 3.13 -13.86
N ALA A 48 8.01 4.04 -12.96
CA ALA A 48 9.35 4.12 -12.38
C ALA A 48 9.56 3.25 -11.12
N ASP A 49 8.67 2.30 -10.86
CA ASP A 49 8.69 1.41 -9.67
C ASP A 49 8.54 2.15 -8.33
N GLU A 50 7.83 3.28 -8.33
CA GLU A 50 7.55 4.04 -7.12
C GLU A 50 6.14 3.75 -6.62
N LEU A 51 5.99 3.59 -5.31
CA LEU A 51 4.71 3.29 -4.67
C LEU A 51 4.07 4.56 -4.13
N TYR A 52 2.80 4.73 -4.42
CA TYR A 52 1.99 5.84 -3.89
C TYR A 52 0.81 5.28 -3.11
N VAL A 53 0.40 5.99 -2.07
CA VAL A 53 -0.76 5.64 -1.24
C VAL A 53 -1.70 6.83 -1.19
N MET A 54 -3.00 6.55 -1.32
CA MET A 54 -4.04 7.56 -1.17
C MET A 54 -4.48 7.65 0.29
N ASP A 55 -4.49 8.86 0.85
CA ASP A 55 -4.97 9.11 2.20
C ASP A 55 -6.50 9.32 2.26
N ALA A 56 -7.02 9.66 3.44
CA ALA A 56 -8.45 9.95 3.63
C ALA A 56 -8.93 11.26 2.96
N GLY A 57 -8.01 12.17 2.63
CA GLY A 57 -8.27 13.39 1.88
C GLY A 57 -8.28 13.18 0.36
N GLN A 58 -8.11 11.94 -0.10
CA GLN A 58 -7.94 11.58 -1.52
C GLN A 58 -6.65 12.14 -2.14
N GLU A 59 -5.67 12.49 -1.30
CA GLU A 59 -4.35 12.92 -1.75
C GLU A 59 -3.41 11.73 -1.88
N TRP A 60 -2.59 11.75 -2.94
CA TRP A 60 -1.63 10.69 -3.23
C TRP A 60 -0.24 11.05 -2.73
N HIS A 61 0.29 10.21 -1.86
CA HIS A 61 1.59 10.41 -1.21
C HIS A 61 2.58 9.36 -1.67
N LYS A 62 3.77 9.81 -2.11
CA LYS A 62 4.87 8.90 -2.42
C LYS A 62 5.39 8.27 -1.13
N ILE A 63 5.54 6.95 -1.16
CA ILE A 63 6.13 6.20 -0.06
C ILE A 63 7.66 6.25 -0.20
N GLU A 64 8.30 7.01 0.68
CA GLU A 64 9.76 7.06 0.77
C GLU A 64 10.30 5.96 1.71
N PRO A 65 11.30 5.17 1.28
CA PRO A 65 11.88 4.15 2.13
C PRO A 65 12.41 4.75 3.44
N PHE A 66 12.04 4.14 4.57
CA PHE A 66 12.69 4.32 5.88
C PHE A 66 12.61 5.71 6.55
N THR A 67 11.67 6.57 6.16
CA THR A 67 11.41 7.84 6.86
C THR A 67 10.27 7.69 7.88
N GLY A 68 10.45 8.18 9.10
CA GLY A 68 9.39 8.26 10.12
C GLY A 68 8.56 6.97 10.29
N ALA A 69 7.26 7.06 9.98
CA ALA A 69 6.29 5.97 10.14
C ALA A 69 6.19 5.01 8.93
N THR A 70 6.90 5.29 7.84
CA THR A 70 6.78 4.58 6.57
C THR A 70 7.00 3.05 6.66
N PRO A 71 7.93 2.52 7.48
CA PRO A 71 8.06 1.08 7.72
C PRO A 71 6.76 0.38 8.14
N LEU A 72 5.96 1.02 9.01
CA LEU A 72 4.70 0.48 9.50
C LEU A 72 3.65 0.49 8.38
N ILE A 73 3.60 1.57 7.60
CA ILE A 73 2.68 1.71 6.46
C ILE A 73 2.96 0.62 5.43
N ILE A 74 4.22 0.46 5.03
CA ILE A 74 4.64 -0.55 4.05
C ILE A 74 4.29 -1.97 4.54
N SER A 75 4.51 -2.26 5.83
CA SER A 75 4.28 -3.60 6.37
C SER A 75 2.78 -3.95 6.40
N SER A 76 1.92 -3.03 6.85
CA SER A 76 0.47 -3.23 6.84
C SER A 76 -0.09 -3.32 5.42
N LEU A 77 0.40 -2.47 4.52
CA LEU A 77 0.02 -2.48 3.10
C LEU A 77 0.42 -3.81 2.43
N TYR A 78 1.62 -4.30 2.71
CA TYR A 78 2.10 -5.58 2.19
C TYR A 78 1.19 -6.74 2.58
N GLN A 79 0.75 -6.78 3.84
CA GLN A 79 -0.17 -7.82 4.32
C GLN A 79 -1.51 -7.77 3.56
N ARG A 80 -2.08 -6.57 3.39
CA ARG A 80 -3.33 -6.39 2.64
C ARG A 80 -3.17 -6.83 1.18
N LEU A 81 -2.10 -6.38 0.52
CA LEU A 81 -1.82 -6.71 -0.88
C LEU A 81 -1.61 -8.21 -1.10
N LYS A 82 -0.90 -8.89 -0.20
CA LYS A 82 -0.76 -10.35 -0.26
C LYS A 82 -2.10 -11.07 -0.17
N MET A 83 -2.97 -10.65 0.75
CA MET A 83 -4.31 -11.22 0.88
C MET A 83 -5.12 -11.03 -0.40
N MET A 84 -5.10 -9.83 -0.98
CA MET A 84 -5.80 -9.54 -2.24
C MET A 84 -5.27 -10.38 -3.39
N ARG A 85 -3.94 -10.50 -3.54
CA ARG A 85 -3.31 -11.34 -4.56
C ARG A 85 -3.72 -12.81 -4.43
N TRP A 86 -3.77 -13.34 -3.21
CA TRP A 86 -4.23 -14.71 -2.97
C TRP A 86 -5.71 -14.90 -3.26
N GLN A 87 -6.56 -13.92 -2.97
CA GLN A 87 -7.99 -13.97 -3.31
C GLN A 87 -8.20 -13.92 -4.82
N TYR A 88 -7.48 -13.03 -5.52
CA TYR A 88 -7.54 -12.93 -6.98
C TYR A 88 -7.10 -14.24 -7.65
N ALA A 89 -5.99 -14.84 -7.20
CA ALA A 89 -5.52 -16.12 -7.71
C ALA A 89 -6.48 -17.30 -7.48
N LYS A 90 -7.38 -17.21 -6.48
CA LYS A 90 -8.44 -18.22 -6.24
C LYS A 90 -9.69 -17.98 -7.08
N ALA A 91 -9.89 -16.76 -7.58
CA ALA A 91 -11.05 -16.36 -8.37
C ALA A 91 -10.84 -16.54 -9.88
N SER A 92 -9.58 -16.76 -10.31
CA SER A 92 -9.20 -17.13 -11.68
C SER A 92 -9.11 -18.64 -11.86
#